data_AF-A0A2J7VZ03-F1
#
_entry.id   AF-A0A2J7VZ03-F1
#
_cell.length_a   1.000
_cell.length_b   1.000
_cell.length_c   1.000
_cell.angle_alpha   90.00
_cell.angle_beta   90.00
_cell.angle_gamma   90.00
#
_symmetry.space_group_name_H-M   'P 1'
#
loop_
_entity.id
_entity.type
_entity.pdbx_description
1 polymer ?
#
loop_
_entity_poly.entity_id
_entity_poly.type
_entity_poly.pdbx_seq_one_letter_code
_entity_poly.pdbx_strand_id
1 'polypeptide(L)' 'MIQLALAFFGLTALYMATGHNPRARRWAPLVGLCGQPFWIVFSVQAAAWGLLALSLAYSVVYVRGALLQWRSR' A
#
# COMPACT_ATOMS: atom_id res chain seq x y z
N MET A 1 2.99 11.29 14.70
CA MET A 1 2.32 9.97 14.89
C MET A 1 1.95 9.29 13.57
N ILE A 2 1.60 10.02 12.50
CA ILE A 2 1.23 9.42 11.20
C ILE A 2 2.38 8.64 10.54
N GLN A 3 3.63 9.07 10.70
CA GLN A 3 4.81 8.40 10.14
C GLN A 3 5.02 6.96 10.65
N LEU A 4 4.65 6.68 11.90
CA LEU A 4 4.68 5.31 12.45
C LEU A 4 3.63 4.42 11.78
N ALA A 5 2.44 4.97 11.49
CA ALA A 5 1.42 4.25 10.73
C ALA A 5 1.87 4.00 9.28
N LEU A 6 2.47 5.00 8.63
CA LEU A 6 3.05 4.83 7.28
C LEU A 6 4.13 3.74 7.25
N ALA A 7 5.06 3.78 8.20
CA ALA A 7 6.12 2.78 8.32
C ALA A 7 5.55 1.39 8.61
N PHE A 8 4.59 1.27 9.55
CA PHE A 8 3.97 0.00 9.88
C PHE A 8 3.22 -0.59 8.67
N PHE A 9 2.26 0.14 8.09
CA PHE A 9 1.50 -0.35 6.93
C PHE A 9 2.41 -0.64 5.72
N GLY A 10 3.42 0.20 5.48
CA GLY A 10 4.39 -0.01 4.40
C GLY A 10 5.27 -1.24 4.60
N LEU A 11 5.87 -1.39 5.78
CA LEU A 11 6.74 -2.53 6.11
C LEU A 11 5.95 -3.84 6.19
N THR A 12 4.76 -3.83 6.78
CA THR A 12 3.91 -5.03 6.84
C THR A 12 3.43 -5.44 5.45
N ALA A 13 3.04 -4.50 4.58
CA ALA A 13 2.68 -4.81 3.20
C ALA A 13 3.87 -5.39 2.42
N LEU A 14 5.07 -4.83 2.60
CA LEU A 14 6.28 -5.30 1.94
C LEU A 14 6.69 -6.69 2.44
N TYR A 15 6.66 -6.93 3.75
CA TYR A 15 6.94 -8.23 4.36
C TYR A 15 5.97 -9.31 3.87
N MET A 16 4.68 -8.98 3.75
CA MET A 16 3.69 -9.91 3.19
C MET A 16 3.90 -10.14 1.69
N ALA A 17 4.40 -9.16 0.95
CA ALA A 17 4.69 -9.27 -0.49
C ALA A 17 5.94 -10.10 -0.79
N THR A 18 6.96 -10.04 0.07
CA THR A 18 8.23 -10.77 -0.08
C THR A 18 8.22 -12.14 0.61
N GLY A 19 7.20 -12.44 1.42
CA GLY A 19 7.04 -13.74 2.07
C GLY A 19 6.75 -14.90 1.10
N HIS A 20 7.25 -16.09 1.44
CA HIS A 20 7.03 -17.33 0.68
C HIS A 20 5.59 -17.87 0.76
N ASN A 21 4.73 -17.30 1.62
CA ASN A 21 3.37 -17.78 1.82
C ASN A 21 2.41 -17.18 0.76
N PRO A 22 1.86 -17.98 -0.18
CA PRO A 22 0.99 -17.48 -1.24
C PRO A 22 -0.31 -16.85 -0.70
N ARG A 23 -0.78 -17.26 0.48
CA ARG A 23 -1.93 -16.61 1.13
C ARG A 23 -1.57 -15.20 1.62
N ALA A 24 -0.41 -15.01 2.26
CA ALA A 24 0.02 -13.69 2.73
C ALA A 24 0.28 -12.73 1.55
N ARG A 25 0.89 -13.24 0.47
CA ARG A 25 1.18 -12.46 -0.74
C ARG A 25 -0.06 -11.92 -1.45
N ARG A 26 -1.21 -12.56 -1.28
CA ARG A 26 -2.51 -12.08 -1.81
C ARG A 26 -3.07 -10.90 -1.02
N TRP A 27 -2.79 -10.84 0.28
CA TRP A 27 -3.28 -9.80 1.19
C TRP A 27 -2.35 -8.59 1.23
N ALA A 28 -1.08 -8.75 0.86
CA ALA A 28 -0.10 -7.67 0.76
C ALA A 28 -0.60 -6.40 0.02
N PRO A 29 -1.18 -6.50 -1.20
CA PRO A 29 -1.70 -5.32 -1.88
C PRO A 29 -2.92 -4.69 -1.19
N LEU A 30 -3.75 -5.46 -0.49
CA LEU A 30 -4.88 -4.93 0.31
C LEU A 30 -4.38 -4.14 1.52
N VAL A 31 -3.35 -4.65 2.20
CA VAL A 31 -2.70 -3.95 3.33
C VAL A 31 -2.04 -2.65 2.84
N GLY A 32 -1.39 -2.67 1.68
CA GLY A 32 -0.83 -1.47 1.04
C GLY A 32 -1.91 -0.43 0.71
N LEU A 33 -3.07 -0.87 0.19
CA LEU A 33 -4.24 -0.03 -0.07
C LEU A 33 -4.80 0.63 1.20
N CYS A 34 -4.87 -0.10 2.32
CA CYS A 34 -5.27 0.49 3.60
C CYS A 34 -4.25 1.52 4.13
N GLY A 35 -2.98 1.40 3.75
CA GLY A 35 -1.94 2.37 4.07
C GLY A 35 -2.03 3.65 3.22
N GLN A 36 -2.54 3.58 2.00
CA GLN A 36 -2.62 4.72 1.08
C GLN A 36 -3.40 5.95 1.58
N PRO A 37 -4.57 5.84 2.24
CA PRO A 37 -5.23 7.02 2.81
C PRO A 37 -4.37 7.76 3.83
N PHE A 38 -3.49 7.07 4.57
CA PHE A 38 -2.54 7.72 5.47
C PHE A 38 -1.46 8.50 4.72
N TRP A 39 -0.96 7.98 3.59
CA TRP A 39 -0.03 8.70 2.72
C TRP A 39 -0.68 9.92 2.06
N ILE A 40 -1.94 9.80 1.63
CA ILE A 40 -2.73 10.90 1.07
C ILE A 40 -2.92 12.01 2.12
N VAL A 41 -3.44 11.69 3.31
CA VAL A 41 -3.64 12.67 4.38
C VAL A 41 -2.32 13.35 4.77
N PHE A 42 -1.24 12.58 4.91
CA PHE A 42 0.08 13.13 5.21
C PHE A 42 0.58 14.06 4.09
N SER A 43 0.44 13.67 2.82
CA SER A 43 0.89 14.49 1.69
C SER A 43 0.12 15.81 1.57
N VAL A 44 -1.19 15.81 1.86
CA VAL A 44 -2.01 17.03 1.90
C VAL A 44 -1.59 17.92 3.08
N GLN A 45 -1.40 17.35 4.27
CA GLN A 45 -0.95 18.11 5.46
C GLN A 45 0.46 18.70 5.29
N ALA A 46 1.35 17.98 4.61
CA ALA A 46 2.74 18.39 4.38
C ALA A 46 2.91 19.23 3.10
N ALA A 47 1.83 19.56 2.38
CA ALA A 47 1.87 20.20 1.06
C ALA A 47 2.80 19.47 0.04
N ALA A 48 2.97 18.16 0.22
CA ALA A 48 3.86 17.32 -0.57
C ALA A 48 3.12 16.74 -1.79
N TRP A 49 2.84 17.59 -2.77
CA TRP A 49 2.07 17.23 -3.96
C TRP A 49 2.68 16.08 -4.78
N GLY A 50 4.01 15.98 -4.83
CA GLY A 50 4.69 14.83 -5.45
C GLY A 50 4.38 13.50 -4.75
N LEU A 51 4.31 13.53 -3.42
CA LEU A 51 3.96 12.38 -2.61
C LEU A 51 2.48 12.00 -2.75
N LEU A 52 1.61 13.00 -2.91
CA LEU A 52 0.19 12.77 -3.21
C LEU A 52 0.02 12.04 -4.55
N ALA A 53 0.68 12.51 -5.61
CA ALA A 53 0.64 11.86 -6.92
C ALA A 53 1.17 10.42 -6.86
N LEU A 54 2.29 10.21 -6.15
CA LEU A 54 2.84 8.88 -5.88
C LEU A 54 1.85 7.99 -5.13
N SER A 55 1.21 8.49 -4.07
CA SER A 55 0.23 7.72 -3.28
C SER A 55 -0.96 7.24 -4.14
N LEU A 56 -1.45 8.10 -5.03
CA LEU A 56 -2.51 7.75 -5.98
C LEU A 56 -2.03 6.71 -7.01
N ALA A 57 -0.84 6.89 -7.57
CA ALA A 57 -0.26 5.93 -8.52
C ALA A 57 -0.04 4.55 -7.88
N TYR A 58 0.51 4.51 -6.66
CA TYR A 58 0.67 3.27 -5.91
C TYR A 58 -0.67 2.64 -5.55
N SER A 59 -1.71 3.44 -5.25
CA SER A 59 -3.07 2.91 -5.03
C SER A 59 -3.56 2.11 -6.23
N VAL A 60 -3.37 2.63 -7.45
CA VAL A 60 -3.73 1.92 -8.70
C VAL A 60 -2.91 0.64 -8.88
N VAL A 61 -1.61 0.69 -8.59
CA VAL A 61 -0.72 -0.49 -8.67
C VAL A 61 -1.16 -1.56 -7.66
N TYR A 62 -1.51 -1.19 -6.43
CA TYR A 62 -2.00 -2.12 -5.41
C TYR A 62 -3.35 -2.73 -5.80
N VAL A 63 -4.30 -1.93 -6.30
CA VAL A 63 -5.57 -2.47 -6.84
C VAL A 63 -5.29 -3.49 -7.93
N ARG A 64 -4.42 -3.17 -8.90
CA ARG A 64 -4.05 -4.08 -9.98
C ARG A 64 -3.37 -5.36 -9.45
N GLY A 65 -2.47 -5.24 -8.48
CA GLY A 65 -1.80 -6.37 -7.85
C GLY A 65 -2.76 -7.29 -7.08
N ALA A 66 -3.74 -6.71 -6.37
CA ALA A 66 -4.79 -7.46 -5.71
C ALA A 66 -5.67 -8.20 -6.72
N LEU A 67 -6.09 -7.53 -7.80
CA LEU A 67 -6.88 -8.13 -8.88
C LEU A 67 -6.13 -9.27 -9.56
N LEU A 68 -4.85 -9.11 -9.89
CA LEU A 68 -4.05 -10.18 -10.52
C LEU A 68 -3.91 -11.40 -9.61
N GLN A 69 -3.66 -11.20 -8.32
CA GLN A 69 -3.54 -12.30 -7.35
C GLN A 69 -4.87 -13.00 -7.09
N TRP A 70 -6.00 -12.31 -7.20
CA TRP A 70 -7.33 -12.90 -7.02
C TRP A 70 -7.88 -13.54 -8.29
N ARG A 71 -7.51 -13.03 -9.47
CA ARG A 71 -7.96 -13.52 -10.78
C ARG A 71 -7.20 -14.75 -11.28
N SER A 72 -6.11 -15.14 -10.62
CA SER A 72 -5.39 -16.40 -10.89
C SER A 72 -6.07 -17.64 -10.25
N ARG A 73 -7.38 -17.59 -10.01
CA ARG A 73 -8.22 -18.72 -9.59
C ARG A 73 -9.18 -19.08 -10.72
#